data_AF-A0A815MC48-F1
#
_entry.id   AF-A0A815MC48-F1
#
_cell.length_a   1.000
_cell.length_b   1.000
_cell.length_c   1.000
_cell.angle_alpha   90.00
_cell.angle_beta   90.00
_cell.angle_gamma   90.00
#
_symmetry.space_group_name_H-M   'P 1'
#
loop_
_entity.id
_entity.type
_entity.pdbx_description
1 polymer ?
#
loop_
_entity_poly.entity_id
_entity_poly.type
_entity_poly.pdbx_seq_one_letter_code
_entity_poly.pdbx_strand_id
1 'polypeptide(L)'
;MIICLIERQDNEELKEQSIISLCAMSVWYTHGTLIGDYAGFDLQTGPGRLLTAGLFINSQSPISGLDDIKAGKIPFNRLGILIGTSNKDFYLTEISNNQTNFYPLYSKQQLYDCLLNGTIDAAFIGSGTAQYITSNVYCNISVVGESFDQGIFAITTPKQWIYQQSLDIAILTLSVSGDLNNLQTKWFQTQLCPTSSTSTSTAMNIQALAGLFLVFAVIFSLSLLFFAWNKRLIIKNCILKLNCTKKSEVE
;
A
#
# COMPACT_ATOMS: atom_id res chain seq x y z
N MET A 1 -17.39 19.60 6.35
CA MET A 1 -16.08 18.94 6.37
C MET A 1 -16.24 17.52 5.85
N ILE A 2 -15.60 17.19 4.72
CA ILE A 2 -15.49 15.79 4.29
C ILE A 2 -14.34 15.16 5.09
N ILE A 3 -14.57 14.00 5.72
CA ILE A 3 -13.55 13.28 6.49
C ILE A 3 -12.84 12.26 5.59
N CYS A 4 -11.54 12.12 5.78
CA CYS A 4 -10.71 11.11 5.15
C CYS A 4 -9.89 10.39 6.20
N LEU A 5 -9.38 9.23 5.81
CA LEU A 5 -8.44 8.44 6.57
C LEU A 5 -7.04 8.70 5.99
N ILE A 6 -6.06 8.89 6.86
CA ILE A 6 -4.64 8.96 6.46
C ILE A 6 -3.84 7.87 7.14
N GLU A 7 -2.83 7.36 6.43
CA GLU A 7 -1.93 6.29 6.86
C GLU A 7 -0.49 6.62 6.41
N ARG A 8 0.49 5.95 7.01
CA ARG A 8 1.88 5.95 6.49
C ARG A 8 2.03 5.04 5.27
N GLN A 9 2.72 5.54 4.23
CA GLN A 9 2.97 4.83 2.97
C GLN A 9 3.58 3.42 3.14
N ASP A 10 4.53 3.24 4.07
CA ASP A 10 5.24 1.97 4.32
C ASP A 10 4.87 1.40 5.70
N ASN A 11 3.65 0.88 5.83
CA ASN A 11 3.22 0.18 7.05
C ASN A 11 3.43 -1.34 6.92
N GLU A 12 4.58 -1.83 7.39
CA GLU A 12 4.95 -3.25 7.32
C GLU A 12 4.01 -4.14 8.16
N GLU A 13 3.45 -3.63 9.26
CA GLU A 13 2.63 -4.43 10.19
C GLU A 13 1.26 -4.81 9.62
N LEU A 14 0.76 -4.05 8.65
CA LEU A 14 -0.50 -4.36 7.96
C LEU A 14 -0.29 -5.15 6.66
N LYS A 15 0.97 -5.39 6.28
CA LYS A 15 1.35 -6.10 5.06
C LYS A 15 1.52 -7.61 5.26
N GLU A 16 1.25 -8.14 6.45
CA GLU A 16 1.31 -9.57 6.74
C GLU A 16 0.25 -10.36 5.93
N GLN A 17 0.59 -10.66 4.68
CA GLN A 17 -0.03 -11.73 3.93
C GLN A 17 0.68 -13.04 4.30
N SER A 18 -0.09 -13.96 4.89
CA SER A 18 0.36 -15.30 5.27
C SER A 18 1.02 -16.01 4.09
N ILE A 19 2.32 -16.29 4.23
CA ILE A 19 3.19 -17.04 3.29
C ILE A 19 2.56 -18.38 2.87
N ILE A 20 1.70 -18.94 3.71
CA ILE A 20 1.02 -20.23 3.51
C ILE A 20 0.00 -20.16 2.36
N SER A 21 -0.71 -19.03 2.20
CA SER A 21 -1.64 -18.81 1.08
C SER A 21 -0.88 -18.67 -0.25
N LEU A 22 0.28 -18.01 -0.21
CA LEU A 22 1.17 -17.84 -1.35
C LEU A 22 1.74 -19.19 -1.83
N CYS A 23 2.13 -20.06 -0.90
CA CYS A 23 2.61 -21.41 -1.18
C CYS A 23 1.49 -22.34 -1.68
N ALA A 24 0.27 -22.23 -1.17
CA ALA A 24 -0.87 -23.03 -1.64
C ALA A 24 -1.24 -22.68 -3.09
N MET A 25 -1.20 -21.40 -3.44
CA MET A 25 -1.42 -20.93 -4.82
C MET A 25 -0.31 -21.37 -5.77
N SER A 26 0.96 -21.34 -5.36
CA SER A 26 2.07 -21.80 -6.21
C SER A 26 2.04 -23.31 -6.47
N VAL A 27 1.64 -24.11 -5.47
CA VAL A 27 1.46 -25.56 -5.62
C VAL A 27 0.29 -25.89 -6.56
N TRP A 28 -0.86 -25.21 -6.41
CA TRP A 28 -1.98 -25.33 -7.34
C TRP A 28 -1.59 -24.95 -8.78
N TYR A 29 -0.71 -23.96 -8.91
CA TYR A 29 -0.25 -23.44 -10.19
C TYR A 29 0.70 -24.38 -10.94
N THR A 30 1.65 -25.01 -10.24
CA THR A 30 2.54 -26.01 -10.86
C THR A 30 1.78 -27.19 -11.46
N HIS A 31 0.61 -27.53 -10.91
CA HIS A 31 -0.26 -28.57 -11.48
C HIS A 31 -0.97 -28.12 -12.76
N GLY A 32 -1.34 -26.84 -12.88
CA GLY A 32 -2.00 -26.28 -14.07
C GLY A 32 -1.05 -25.98 -15.24
N THR A 33 0.17 -25.52 -14.96
CA THR A 33 1.19 -25.23 -15.99
C THR A 33 1.80 -26.49 -16.60
N LEU A 34 1.73 -27.63 -15.91
CA LEU A 34 2.17 -28.93 -16.44
C LEU A 34 1.18 -29.53 -17.47
N ILE A 35 -0.06 -29.04 -17.52
CA ILE A 35 -1.14 -29.57 -18.37
C ILE A 35 -1.46 -28.61 -19.55
N GLY A 36 -1.08 -27.33 -19.47
CA GLY A 36 -1.33 -26.33 -20.52
C GLY A 36 -0.07 -25.93 -21.29
N ASP A 37 -0.16 -25.97 -22.63
CA ASP A 37 0.91 -25.63 -23.58
C ASP A 37 1.76 -24.41 -23.23
N TYR A 38 3.07 -24.54 -23.43
CA TYR A 38 4.07 -23.47 -23.41
C TYR A 38 3.73 -22.40 -24.47
N ALA A 39 3.02 -21.34 -24.09
CA ALA A 39 2.79 -20.20 -24.97
C ALA A 39 2.83 -18.87 -24.20
N GLY A 40 3.84 -18.04 -24.50
CA GLY A 40 3.85 -16.57 -24.46
C GLY A 40 3.40 -15.83 -23.17
N PHE A 41 4.27 -14.94 -22.67
CA PHE A 41 3.89 -13.89 -21.72
C PHE A 41 3.14 -12.77 -22.45
N ASP A 42 1.83 -12.92 -22.61
CA ASP A 42 0.92 -11.86 -23.06
C ASP A 42 -0.05 -11.53 -21.91
N LEU A 43 -0.44 -10.27 -21.75
CA LEU A 43 -1.32 -9.81 -20.66
C LEU A 43 -2.70 -10.50 -20.68
N GLN A 44 -3.11 -10.99 -21.86
CA GLN A 44 -4.36 -11.71 -22.06
C GLN A 44 -4.27 -13.20 -21.70
N THR A 45 -3.07 -13.79 -21.59
CA THR A 45 -2.89 -15.21 -21.29
C THR A 45 -3.00 -15.49 -19.79
N GLY A 46 -3.26 -16.75 -19.42
CA GLY A 46 -3.38 -17.18 -18.02
C GLY A 46 -2.24 -16.68 -17.12
N PRO A 47 -0.95 -16.82 -17.52
CA PRO A 47 0.19 -16.29 -16.78
C PRO A 47 0.19 -14.75 -16.65
N GLY A 48 -0.15 -14.02 -17.73
CA GLY A 48 -0.19 -12.55 -17.71
C GLY A 48 -1.29 -12.00 -16.79
N ARG A 49 -2.47 -12.61 -16.80
CA ARG A 49 -3.58 -12.25 -15.88
C ARG A 49 -3.21 -12.48 -14.42
N LEU A 50 -2.40 -13.50 -14.13
CA LEU A 50 -2.00 -13.82 -12.77
C LEU A 50 -0.84 -12.98 -12.27
N LEU A 51 0.13 -12.65 -13.13
CA LEU A 51 1.10 -11.62 -12.80
C LEU A 51 0.39 -10.29 -12.54
N THR A 52 -0.62 -9.95 -13.34
CA THR A 52 -1.43 -8.75 -13.13
C THR A 52 -2.21 -8.83 -11.82
N ALA A 53 -2.84 -9.96 -11.51
CA ALA A 53 -3.56 -10.17 -10.24
C ALA A 53 -2.62 -10.15 -9.02
N GLY A 54 -1.46 -10.79 -9.11
CA GLY A 54 -0.45 -10.81 -8.04
C GLY A 54 0.20 -9.45 -7.81
N LEU A 55 0.48 -8.71 -8.89
CA LEU A 55 0.92 -7.31 -8.80
C LEU A 55 -0.18 -6.43 -8.22
N PHE A 56 -1.43 -6.63 -8.64
CA PHE A 56 -2.58 -5.88 -8.13
C PHE A 56 -2.78 -6.09 -6.62
N ILE A 57 -2.74 -7.35 -6.16
CA ILE A 57 -2.85 -7.70 -4.74
C ILE A 57 -1.68 -7.12 -3.92
N ASN A 58 -0.46 -7.09 -4.47
CA ASN A 58 0.70 -6.48 -3.80
C ASN A 58 0.69 -4.94 -3.85
N SER A 59 -0.04 -4.35 -4.80
CA SER A 59 -0.19 -2.89 -4.93
C SER A 59 -1.36 -2.31 -4.15
N GLN A 60 -2.26 -3.15 -3.62
CA GLN A 60 -3.34 -2.67 -2.77
C GLN A 60 -2.77 -2.11 -1.47
N SER A 61 -3.21 -0.90 -1.12
CA SER A 61 -2.90 -0.32 0.18
C SER A 61 -3.45 -1.23 1.29
N PRO A 62 -2.72 -1.41 2.40
CA PRO A 62 -3.12 -2.28 3.51
C PRO A 62 -4.52 -1.95 4.05
N ILE A 63 -4.93 -0.69 3.96
CA ILE A 63 -6.27 -0.21 4.27
C ILE A 63 -6.93 0.26 2.96
N SER A 64 -8.15 -0.20 2.69
CA SER A 64 -8.93 0.19 1.51
C SER A 64 -9.95 1.30 1.80
N GLY A 65 -10.34 1.48 3.07
CA GLY A 65 -11.28 2.55 3.45
C GLY A 65 -11.93 2.34 4.82
N LEU A 66 -13.06 3.01 5.03
CA LEU A 66 -13.79 3.01 6.31
C LEU A 66 -14.30 1.61 6.71
N ASP A 67 -14.68 0.79 5.74
CA ASP A 67 -15.21 -0.56 6.00
C ASP A 67 -14.18 -1.48 6.66
N ASP A 68 -12.89 -1.27 6.36
CA ASP A 68 -11.80 -2.03 6.96
C ASP A 68 -11.61 -1.70 8.45
N ILE A 69 -11.86 -0.45 8.85
CA ILE A 69 -11.90 -0.06 10.27
C ILE A 69 -13.10 -0.73 10.95
N LYS A 70 -14.27 -0.70 10.31
CA LYS A 70 -15.50 -1.32 10.86
C LYS A 70 -15.35 -2.84 10.99
N ALA A 71 -14.62 -3.46 10.07
CA ALA A 71 -14.27 -4.88 10.12
C ALA A 71 -13.19 -5.22 11.17
N GLY A 72 -12.57 -4.22 11.80
CA GLY A 72 -11.57 -4.41 12.85
C GLY A 72 -10.19 -4.80 12.33
N LYS A 73 -9.83 -4.46 11.08
CA LYS A 73 -8.48 -4.71 10.55
C LYS A 73 -7.38 -3.97 11.32
N ILE A 74 -7.73 -2.85 11.97
CA ILE A 74 -6.80 -2.05 12.78
C ILE A 74 -7.32 -2.06 14.22
N PRO A 75 -6.47 -2.34 15.21
CA PRO A 75 -6.90 -2.28 16.60
C PRO A 75 -7.19 -0.83 16.99
N PHE A 76 -8.29 -0.61 17.71
CA PHE A 76 -8.79 0.75 17.99
C PHE A 76 -7.76 1.63 18.73
N ASN A 77 -6.90 1.04 19.57
CA ASN A 77 -5.83 1.75 20.26
C ASN A 77 -4.72 2.33 19.34
N ARG A 78 -4.68 1.94 18.06
CA ARG A 78 -3.75 2.46 17.04
C ARG A 78 -4.45 3.36 16.02
N LEU A 79 -5.73 3.66 16.24
CA LEU A 79 -6.52 4.60 15.45
C LEU A 79 -6.54 5.96 16.17
N GLY A 80 -5.88 6.95 15.59
CA GLY A 80 -5.78 8.30 16.12
C GLY A 80 -6.99 9.18 15.80
N ILE A 81 -7.59 9.80 16.82
CA ILE A 81 -8.71 10.74 16.63
C ILE A 81 -8.47 12.02 17.43
N LEU A 82 -8.60 13.16 16.75
CA LEU A 82 -8.44 14.48 17.34
C LEU A 82 -9.66 14.85 18.19
N ILE A 83 -9.44 15.03 19.50
CA ILE A 83 -10.45 15.42 20.47
C ILE A 83 -10.87 16.88 20.24
N GLY A 84 -12.16 17.17 20.46
CA GLY A 84 -12.72 18.51 20.24
C GLY A 84 -13.03 18.83 18.77
N THR A 85 -13.07 17.81 17.91
CA THR A 85 -13.46 17.94 16.50
C THR A 85 -14.62 17.03 16.17
N SER A 86 -15.30 17.30 15.05
CA SER A 86 -16.40 16.48 14.52
C SER A 86 -15.98 15.03 14.23
N ASN A 87 -14.69 14.76 14.06
CA ASN A 87 -14.16 13.40 13.84
C ASN A 87 -14.46 12.48 15.04
N LYS A 88 -14.44 13.03 16.26
CA LYS A 88 -14.78 12.27 17.46
C LYS A 88 -16.25 11.87 17.46
N ASP A 89 -17.14 12.82 17.19
CA ASP A 89 -18.58 12.59 17.22
C ASP A 89 -19.01 11.61 16.12
N PHE A 90 -18.41 11.72 14.93
CA PHE A 90 -18.56 10.75 13.85
C PHE A 90 -18.12 9.34 14.29
N TYR A 91 -16.93 9.21 14.86
CA TYR A 91 -16.42 7.90 15.32
C TYR A 91 -17.32 7.25 16.37
N LEU A 92 -17.76 8.04 17.36
CA LEU A 92 -18.63 7.55 18.43
C LEU A 92 -19.99 7.10 17.88
N THR A 93 -20.53 7.80 16.89
CA THR A 93 -21.87 7.50 16.34
C THR A 93 -21.84 6.35 15.35
N GLU A 94 -20.86 6.33 14.43
CA GLU A 94 -20.90 5.48 13.24
C GLU A 94 -20.02 4.22 13.32
N ILE A 95 -19.07 4.17 14.26
CA ILE A 95 -18.04 3.11 14.29
C ILE A 95 -18.05 2.37 15.62
N SER A 96 -17.96 3.09 16.74
CA SER A 96 -17.72 2.48 18.05
C SER A 96 -18.95 2.35 18.94
N ASN A 97 -20.13 2.74 18.47
CA ASN A 97 -21.37 2.73 19.26
C ASN A 97 -21.17 3.36 20.66
N ASN A 98 -20.63 4.58 20.66
CA ASN A 98 -20.35 5.42 21.82
C ASN A 98 -19.20 4.92 22.73
N GLN A 99 -18.27 4.12 22.21
CA GLN A 99 -17.09 3.67 22.95
C GLN A 99 -15.85 4.51 22.65
N THR A 100 -15.10 4.90 23.70
CA THR A 100 -13.83 5.64 23.57
C THR A 100 -12.63 4.70 23.66
N ASN A 101 -12.50 3.81 22.68
CA ASN A 101 -11.42 2.82 22.56
C ASN A 101 -10.31 3.24 21.58
N PHE A 102 -10.38 4.46 21.05
CA PHE A 102 -9.41 5.03 20.12
C PHE A 102 -8.23 5.74 20.81
N TYR A 103 -7.16 6.03 20.07
CA TYR A 103 -6.03 6.82 20.57
C TYR A 103 -6.34 8.33 20.54
N PRO A 104 -6.47 9.00 21.70
CA PRO A 104 -6.86 10.40 21.75
C PRO A 104 -5.70 11.32 21.39
N LEU A 105 -5.96 12.26 20.49
CA LEU A 105 -5.01 13.30 20.07
C LEU A 105 -5.56 14.68 20.42
N TYR A 106 -4.69 15.63 20.76
CA TYR A 106 -5.10 16.98 21.19
C TYR A 106 -4.62 18.08 20.25
N SER A 107 -3.65 17.80 19.37
CA SER A 107 -3.18 18.74 18.36
C SER A 107 -2.95 18.05 17.01
N LYS A 108 -3.05 18.83 15.93
CA LYS A 108 -2.73 18.32 14.58
C LYS A 108 -1.25 17.95 14.44
N GLN A 109 -0.35 18.68 15.10
CA GLN A 109 1.08 18.37 15.10
C GLN A 109 1.34 17.01 15.75
N GLN A 110 0.78 16.79 16.94
CA GLN A 110 0.87 15.50 17.64
C GLN A 110 0.31 14.35 16.78
N LEU A 111 -0.77 14.61 16.04
CA LEU A 111 -1.34 13.62 15.12
C LEU A 111 -0.33 13.20 14.04
N TYR A 112 0.34 14.16 13.39
CA TYR A 112 1.35 13.84 12.38
C TYR A 112 2.57 13.15 13.00
N ASP A 113 3.05 13.61 14.16
CA ASP A 113 4.19 13.01 14.86
C ASP A 113 3.91 11.56 15.26
N CYS A 114 2.73 11.27 15.81
CA CYS A 114 2.33 9.91 16.16
C CYS A 114 2.22 9.02 14.91
N LEU A 115 1.71 9.55 13.80
CA LEU A 115 1.58 8.83 12.53
C LEU A 115 2.94 8.57 11.87
N LEU A 116 3.92 9.45 12.05
CA LEU A 116 5.29 9.31 11.54
C LEU A 116 6.21 8.47 12.44
N ASN A 117 5.94 8.44 13.76
CA ASN A 117 6.68 7.59 14.71
C ASN A 117 6.12 6.18 14.82
N GLY A 118 4.87 5.95 14.42
CA GLY A 118 4.27 4.60 14.31
C GLY A 118 3.51 4.21 15.56
N THR A 119 3.18 5.20 16.38
CA THR A 119 2.32 5.03 17.54
C THR A 119 0.88 4.73 17.12
N ILE A 120 0.48 5.28 15.97
CA ILE A 120 -0.82 5.05 15.33
C ILE A 120 -0.60 4.66 13.87
N ASP A 121 -1.48 3.82 13.33
CA ASP A 121 -1.44 3.38 11.93
C ASP A 121 -2.29 4.29 11.04
N ALA A 122 -3.40 4.76 11.60
CA ALA A 122 -4.41 5.51 10.87
C ALA A 122 -4.93 6.67 11.70
N ALA A 123 -5.33 7.76 11.03
CA ALA A 123 -6.02 8.87 11.68
C ALA A 123 -7.13 9.49 10.81
N PHE A 124 -8.17 10.03 11.46
CA PHE A 124 -9.20 10.80 10.77
C PHE A 124 -8.79 12.26 10.61
N ILE A 125 -8.93 12.79 9.39
CA ILE A 125 -8.60 14.18 9.05
C ILE A 125 -9.54 14.70 7.96
N GLY A 126 -9.77 16.02 7.91
CA GLY A 126 -10.56 16.60 6.82
C GLY A 126 -9.86 16.48 5.46
N SER A 127 -10.58 16.09 4.42
CA SER A 127 -10.06 15.76 3.08
C SER A 127 -9.14 16.84 2.48
N GLY A 128 -9.56 18.11 2.51
CA GLY A 128 -8.77 19.21 1.96
C GLY A 128 -7.47 19.47 2.74
N THR A 129 -7.47 19.24 4.06
CA THR A 129 -6.24 19.32 4.86
C THR A 129 -5.35 18.12 4.58
N ALA A 130 -5.94 16.92 4.47
CA ALA A 130 -5.21 15.70 4.15
C ALA A 130 -4.46 15.84 2.81
N GLN A 131 -5.17 16.21 1.75
CA GLN A 131 -4.60 16.39 0.41
C GLN A 131 -3.48 17.42 0.41
N TYR A 132 -3.66 18.57 1.08
CA TYR A 132 -2.61 19.57 1.19
C TYR A 132 -1.37 19.02 1.89
N ILE A 133 -1.55 18.38 3.05
CA ILE A 133 -0.46 17.89 3.88
C ILE A 133 0.31 16.76 3.20
N THR A 134 -0.38 15.79 2.58
CA THR A 134 0.25 14.66 1.90
C THR A 134 0.99 15.09 0.63
N SER A 135 0.52 16.14 -0.05
CA SER A 135 1.18 16.64 -1.27
C SER A 135 2.27 17.68 -1.03
N ASN A 136 2.27 18.37 0.11
CA ASN A 136 3.17 19.50 0.35
C ASN A 136 4.10 19.39 1.56
N VAL A 137 3.70 18.66 2.60
CA VAL A 137 4.40 18.70 3.89
C VAL A 137 5.01 17.35 4.25
N TYR A 138 4.22 16.28 4.20
CA TYR A 138 4.65 14.94 4.59
C TYR A 138 4.43 13.95 3.46
N CYS A 139 5.49 13.68 2.70
CA CYS A 139 5.44 12.78 1.54
C CYS A 139 5.33 11.30 1.94
N ASN A 140 5.57 10.97 3.21
CA ASN A 140 5.48 9.62 3.76
C ASN A 140 4.07 9.27 4.25
N ILE A 141 3.12 10.21 4.16
CA ILE A 141 1.73 10.03 4.56
C ILE A 141 0.88 10.03 3.30
N SER A 142 -0.07 9.10 3.22
CA SER A 142 -1.01 8.99 2.11
C SER A 142 -2.46 9.06 2.62
N VAL A 143 -3.34 9.52 1.73
CA VAL A 143 -4.79 9.45 1.94
C VAL A 143 -5.26 8.05 1.55
N VAL A 144 -6.09 7.46 2.39
CA VAL A 144 -6.57 6.08 2.27
C VAL A 144 -8.06 6.06 1.96
N GLY A 145 -8.42 5.26 0.96
CA GLY A 145 -9.79 4.99 0.59
C GLY A 145 -10.56 6.21 0.10
N GLU A 146 -11.87 6.03 -0.05
CA GLU A 146 -12.75 7.14 -0.39
C GLU A 146 -13.02 8.01 0.84
N SER A 147 -13.15 9.31 0.60
CA SER A 147 -13.57 10.26 1.62
C SER A 147 -15.01 9.99 2.07
N PHE A 148 -15.28 10.03 3.37
CA PHE A 148 -16.57 9.73 3.99
C PHE A 148 -17.06 10.92 4.83
N ASP A 149 -18.33 10.88 5.23
CA ASP A 149 -19.01 11.97 5.95
C ASP A 149 -18.90 13.33 5.22
N GLN A 150 -19.68 13.50 4.16
CA GLN A 150 -19.63 14.72 3.34
C GLN A 150 -20.26 15.91 4.06
N GLY A 151 -19.51 16.57 4.94
CA GLY A 151 -19.94 17.84 5.49
C GLY A 151 -19.64 19.02 4.57
N ILE A 152 -20.42 20.10 4.68
CA ILE A 152 -20.23 21.36 3.97
C ILE A 152 -19.46 22.37 4.84
N PHE A 153 -18.74 23.33 4.23
CA PHE A 153 -18.21 24.51 4.92
C PHE A 153 -19.18 25.68 4.74
N ALA A 154 -19.52 26.36 5.83
CA ALA A 154 -20.44 27.49 5.80
C ALA A 154 -19.86 28.68 6.58
N ILE A 155 -20.15 29.89 6.10
CA ILE A 155 -19.86 31.12 6.82
C ILE A 155 -21.08 31.43 7.68
N THR A 156 -20.87 31.63 8.98
CA THR A 156 -21.93 31.97 9.93
C THR A 156 -21.90 33.46 10.23
N THR A 157 -23.05 34.11 10.16
CA THR A 157 -23.21 35.54 10.40
C THR A 157 -24.19 35.77 11.55
N PRO A 158 -24.10 36.89 12.29
CA PRO A 158 -25.08 37.24 13.30
C PRO A 158 -26.49 37.30 12.71
N LYS A 159 -27.49 36.96 13.53
CA LYS A 159 -28.89 37.05 13.12
C LYS A 159 -29.22 38.50 12.72
N GLN A 160 -29.91 38.67 11.59
CA GLN A 160 -30.28 39.99 11.02
C GLN A 160 -29.09 40.88 10.63
N TRP A 161 -27.99 40.29 10.17
CA TRP A 161 -26.87 41.06 9.65
C TRP A 161 -27.23 41.75 8.32
N ILE A 162 -27.14 43.08 8.29
CA ILE A 162 -27.57 43.92 7.16
C ILE A 162 -26.83 43.62 5.83
N TYR A 163 -25.66 42.99 5.88
CA TYR A 163 -24.86 42.65 4.70
C TYR A 163 -24.98 41.19 4.25
N GLN A 164 -25.83 40.39 4.90
CA GLN A 164 -25.96 38.96 4.59
C GLN A 164 -26.25 38.72 3.11
N GLN A 165 -27.25 39.44 2.55
CA GLN A 165 -27.60 39.31 1.14
C GLN A 165 -26.45 39.72 0.20
N SER A 166 -25.73 40.78 0.53
CA SER A 166 -24.58 41.23 -0.27
C SER A 166 -23.44 40.23 -0.23
N LEU A 167 -23.17 39.61 0.92
CA LEU A 167 -22.17 38.55 1.07
C LEU A 167 -22.53 37.34 0.22
N ASP A 168 -23.79 36.89 0.26
CA ASP A 168 -24.26 35.73 -0.49
C ASP A 168 -24.11 35.94 -2.00
N ILE A 169 -24.48 37.12 -2.50
CA ILE A 169 -24.29 37.49 -3.92
C ILE A 169 -22.80 37.51 -4.28
N ALA A 170 -21.94 38.03 -3.41
CA ALA A 170 -20.49 38.07 -3.66
C ALA A 170 -19.89 36.65 -3.73
N ILE A 171 -20.29 35.74 -2.82
CA ILE A 171 -19.85 34.34 -2.81
C ILE A 171 -20.33 33.61 -4.08
N LEU A 172 -21.60 33.78 -4.46
CA LEU A 172 -22.13 33.21 -5.70
C LEU A 172 -21.37 33.71 -6.93
N THR A 173 -21.09 35.01 -6.99
CA THR A 173 -20.30 35.63 -8.07
C THR A 173 -18.89 35.02 -8.15
N LEU A 174 -18.23 34.82 -7.01
CA LEU A 174 -16.92 34.15 -6.94
C LEU A 174 -16.96 32.68 -7.42
N SER A 175 -18.08 31.99 -7.20
CA SER A 175 -18.24 30.60 -7.64
C SER A 175 -18.46 30.47 -9.15
N VAL A 176 -19.20 31.40 -9.74
CA VAL A 176 -19.53 31.41 -11.17
C VAL A 176 -18.36 31.93 -12.01
N SER A 177 -17.63 32.93 -11.51
CA SER A 177 -16.47 33.52 -12.21
C SER A 177 -15.27 32.58 -12.34
N GLY A 178 -15.21 31.52 -11.54
CA GLY A 178 -14.05 30.61 -11.48
C GLY A 178 -12.91 31.11 -10.59
N ASP A 179 -13.07 32.25 -9.92
CA ASP A 179 -12.05 32.79 -9.01
C ASP A 179 -11.78 31.87 -7.82
N LEU A 180 -12.80 31.16 -7.35
CA LEU A 180 -12.65 30.11 -6.32
C LEU A 180 -11.73 28.97 -6.79
N ASN A 181 -11.82 28.56 -8.05
CA ASN A 181 -10.94 27.55 -8.61
C ASN A 181 -9.49 28.08 -8.73
N ASN A 182 -9.31 29.34 -9.12
CA ASN A 182 -7.99 29.98 -9.16
C ASN A 182 -7.34 30.01 -7.77
N LEU A 183 -8.10 30.34 -6.72
CA LEU A 183 -7.63 30.29 -5.35
C LEU A 183 -7.31 28.86 -4.91
N GLN A 184 -8.16 27.88 -5.25
CA GLN A 184 -7.91 26.48 -4.95
C GLN A 184 -6.59 26.01 -5.57
N THR A 185 -6.38 26.25 -6.85
CA THR A 185 -5.15 25.90 -7.55
C THR A 185 -3.94 26.58 -6.93
N LYS A 186 -4.04 27.88 -6.67
CA LYS A 186 -2.93 28.67 -6.09
C LYS A 186 -2.46 28.14 -4.74
N TRP A 187 -3.40 27.76 -3.86
CA TRP A 187 -3.07 27.37 -2.48
C TRP A 187 -2.94 25.87 -2.25
N PHE A 188 -3.60 25.03 -3.06
CA PHE A 188 -3.68 23.58 -2.82
C PHE A 188 -3.01 22.70 -3.89
N GLN A 189 -2.73 23.22 -5.11
CA GLN A 189 -2.10 22.43 -6.18
C GLN A 189 -0.59 22.61 -6.28
N THR A 190 0.03 23.34 -5.35
CA THR A 190 1.48 23.21 -5.20
C THR A 190 1.76 21.75 -4.79
N GLN A 191 2.70 21.09 -5.44
CA GLN A 191 3.19 19.77 -5.06
C GLN A 191 4.67 19.91 -4.76
N LEU A 192 5.01 19.96 -3.47
CA LEU A 192 6.40 19.94 -3.02
C LEU A 192 6.94 18.51 -2.92
N CYS A 193 6.06 17.54 -2.67
CA CYS A 193 6.42 16.13 -2.72
C CYS A 193 6.61 15.70 -4.17
N PRO A 194 7.69 14.96 -4.49
CA PRO A 194 7.88 14.42 -5.83
C PRO A 194 6.70 13.49 -6.14
N THR A 195 5.94 13.83 -7.17
CA THR A 195 4.90 12.95 -7.68
C THR A 195 5.60 11.72 -8.21
N SER A 196 5.37 10.57 -7.57
CA SER A 196 5.73 9.24 -8.08
C SER A 196 4.94 8.88 -9.34
N SER A 197 4.68 9.86 -10.23
CA SER A 197 3.99 9.75 -11.51
C SER A 197 4.95 9.54 -12.67
N THR A 198 6.24 9.28 -12.40
CA THR A 198 6.96 8.41 -13.32
C THR A 198 6.57 7.01 -12.91
N SER A 199 5.94 6.30 -13.84
CA SER A 199 5.66 4.88 -13.86
C SER A 199 6.92 4.04 -13.66
N THR A 200 7.62 4.20 -12.54
CA THR A 200 8.43 3.14 -11.98
C THR A 200 7.44 2.18 -11.37
N SER A 201 6.99 1.22 -12.18
CA SER A 201 6.60 -0.10 -11.69
C SER A 201 7.45 -0.37 -10.46
N THR A 202 6.84 -0.46 -9.28
CA THR A 202 7.54 -0.74 -8.02
C THR A 202 8.55 -1.83 -8.33
N ALA A 203 9.83 -1.46 -8.36
CA ALA A 203 10.88 -2.41 -8.70
C ALA A 203 10.69 -3.58 -7.75
N MET A 204 10.41 -4.77 -8.30
CA MET A 204 10.15 -5.93 -7.46
C MET A 204 11.36 -6.10 -6.54
N ASN A 205 11.13 -5.93 -5.24
CA ASN A 205 12.17 -6.10 -4.25
C ASN A 205 12.78 -7.50 -4.45
N ILE A 206 14.10 -7.66 -4.33
CA ILE A 206 14.80 -8.93 -4.57
C ILE A 206 14.18 -10.06 -3.71
N GLN A 207 13.63 -9.70 -2.55
CA GLN A 207 12.88 -10.59 -1.67
C GLN A 207 11.64 -11.21 -2.33
N ALA A 208 10.92 -10.46 -3.19
CA ALA A 208 9.81 -11.00 -3.98
C ALA A 208 10.28 -11.96 -5.09
N LEU A 209 11.53 -11.83 -5.54
CA LEU A 209 12.16 -12.75 -6.51
C LEU A 209 12.86 -13.96 -5.85
N ALA A 210 13.03 -13.95 -4.52
CA ALA A 210 13.75 -14.99 -3.80
C ALA A 210 13.15 -16.38 -3.99
N GLY A 211 11.81 -16.47 -4.07
CA GLY A 211 11.10 -17.73 -4.34
C GLY A 211 11.47 -18.34 -5.70
N LEU A 212 11.63 -17.50 -6.73
CA LEU A 212 12.03 -17.95 -8.07
C LEU A 212 13.46 -18.50 -8.07
N PHE A 213 14.38 -17.79 -7.43
CA PHE A 213 15.77 -18.26 -7.29
C PHE A 213 15.86 -19.58 -6.53
N LEU A 214 15.02 -19.79 -5.52
CA LEU A 214 14.97 -21.03 -4.74
C LEU A 214 14.51 -22.21 -5.62
N VAL A 215 13.44 -22.04 -6.40
CA VAL A 215 12.95 -23.08 -7.31
C VAL A 215 14.01 -23.44 -8.37
N PHE A 216 14.67 -22.44 -8.96
CA PHE A 216 15.77 -22.69 -9.90
C PHE A 216 16.93 -23.46 -9.25
N ALA A 217 17.32 -23.10 -8.03
CA ALA A 217 18.40 -23.78 -7.30
C ALA A 217 18.06 -25.26 -7.02
N VAL A 218 16.82 -25.57 -6.66
CA VAL A 218 16.37 -26.95 -6.42
C VAL A 218 16.40 -27.78 -7.71
N ILE A 219 15.85 -27.25 -8.81
CA ILE A 219 15.83 -27.94 -10.11
C ILE A 219 17.26 -28.18 -10.60
N PHE A 220 18.13 -27.17 -10.49
CA PHE A 220 19.53 -27.28 -10.89
C PHE A 220 20.26 -28.36 -10.07
N SER A 221 20.03 -28.39 -8.76
CA SER A 221 20.64 -29.39 -7.87
C SER A 221 20.17 -30.82 -8.19
N LEU A 222 18.86 -31.02 -8.42
CA LEU A 222 18.32 -32.32 -8.81
C LEU A 222 18.87 -32.78 -10.17
N SER A 223 18.98 -31.86 -11.15
CA SER A 223 19.55 -32.15 -12.46
C SER A 223 21.02 -32.57 -12.34
N LEU A 224 21.81 -31.85 -11.53
CA LEU A 224 23.21 -32.18 -11.29
C LEU A 224 23.35 -33.55 -10.61
N LEU A 225 22.49 -33.85 -9.63
CA LEU A 225 22.46 -35.15 -8.95
C LEU A 225 22.10 -36.28 -9.91
N PHE A 226 21.12 -36.08 -10.79
CA PHE A 226 20.69 -37.08 -11.76
C PHE A 226 21.76 -37.33 -12.83
N PHE A 227 22.38 -36.26 -13.34
CA PHE A 227 23.49 -36.35 -14.28
C PHE A 227 24.70 -37.05 -13.64
N ALA A 228 25.07 -36.64 -12.43
CA ALA A 228 26.12 -37.30 -11.66
C ALA A 228 25.79 -38.77 -11.46
N TRP A 229 24.54 -39.13 -11.10
CA TRP A 229 24.05 -40.50 -10.92
C TRP A 229 24.22 -41.34 -12.19
N ASN A 230 23.74 -40.87 -13.33
CA ASN A 230 23.84 -41.57 -14.61
C ASN A 230 25.28 -41.71 -15.10
N LYS A 231 26.14 -40.73 -14.82
CA LYS A 231 27.55 -40.76 -15.20
C LYS A 231 28.47 -41.31 -14.10
N ARG A 232 27.95 -41.87 -13.00
CA ARG A 232 28.77 -42.38 -11.87
C ARG A 232 29.82 -43.38 -12.30
N LEU A 233 29.53 -44.23 -13.29
CA LEU A 233 30.49 -45.21 -13.80
C LEU A 233 31.63 -44.56 -14.60
N ILE A 234 31.32 -43.55 -15.41
CA ILE A 234 32.31 -42.81 -16.21
C ILE A 234 33.13 -41.86 -15.32
N ILE A 235 32.49 -41.19 -14.36
CA ILE A 235 33.14 -40.31 -13.39
C ILE A 235 34.07 -41.12 -12.47
N LYS A 236 33.64 -42.29 -11.97
CA LYS A 236 34.52 -43.20 -11.21
C LYS A 236 35.73 -43.62 -12.03
N ASN A 237 35.56 -43.97 -13.31
CA ASN A 237 36.67 -44.30 -14.20
C ASN A 237 37.60 -43.10 -14.49
N CYS A 238 37.07 -41.89 -14.70
CA CYS A 238 37.88 -40.69 -14.89
C CYS A 238 38.64 -40.27 -13.64
N ILE A 239 38.03 -40.35 -12.45
CA ILE A 239 38.69 -40.05 -11.17
C ILE A 239 39.77 -41.09 -10.86
N LEU A 240 39.51 -42.39 -11.13
CA LEU A 240 40.54 -43.43 -11.04
C LEU A 240 41.70 -43.16 -12.00
N LYS A 241 41.43 -42.71 -13.23
CA LYS A 241 42.47 -42.37 -14.22
C LYS A 241 43.31 -41.17 -13.81
N LEU A 242 42.69 -40.11 -13.26
CA LEU A 242 43.37 -38.93 -12.70
C LEU A 242 44.21 -39.26 -11.45
N ASN A 243 43.73 -40.15 -10.58
CA ASN A 243 44.52 -40.63 -9.44
C ASN A 243 45.68 -41.52 -9.87
N CYS A 244 45.53 -42.30 -10.95
CA CYS A 244 46.65 -43.09 -11.50
C CYS A 244 47.73 -42.23 -12.14
N THR A 245 47.37 -41.18 -12.90
CA THR A 245 48.36 -40.26 -13.49
C THR A 245 49.12 -39.47 -12.43
N LYS A 246 48.44 -39.10 -11.33
CA LYS A 246 49.07 -38.41 -10.19
C LYS A 246 50.00 -39.32 -9.39
N LYS A 247 49.80 -40.64 -9.43
CA LYS A 247 50.66 -41.63 -8.76
C LYS A 247 51.94 -41.91 -9.55
N SER A 248 51.90 -41.80 -10.89
CA SER A 248 53.08 -41.98 -11.77
C SER A 248 54.01 -40.77 -11.87
N GLU A 249 53.65 -39.61 -11.30
CA GLU A 249 54.52 -38.42 -11.21
C GLU A 249 55.28 -38.30 -9.87
N VAL A 250 55.03 -39.20 -8.91
CA VAL A 250 55.57 -39.14 -7.53
C VAL A 250 56.54 -40.32 -7.24
N GLU A 251 56.77 -41.19 -8.22
CA GLU A 251 57.77 -42.27 -8.20
C GLU A 251 58.86 -41.99 -9.24
#